data_AF-A0A4Q1C673-F1
#
_entry.id   AF-A0A4Q1C673-F1
#
_cell.length_a   1.000
_cell.length_b   1.000
_cell.length_c   1.000
_cell.angle_alpha   90.00
_cell.angle_beta   90.00
_cell.angle_gamma   90.00
#
_symmetry.space_group_name_H-M   'P 1'
#
loop_
_entity.id
_entity.type
_entity.pdbx_description
1 polymer ?
#
loop_
_entity_poly.entity_id
_entity_poly.type
_entity_poly.pdbx_seq_one_letter_code
_entity_poly.pdbx_strand_id
1 'polypeptide(L)'
;MKTTVAPFRVPPWNTFWLVLVPFLPTAVAAADRTTGPASADASATHVLFMGVELAAEKGRAYHPVVGVTAASVVIAPEGKPVRLPLAQTANLRVTETLRLADAKVGLDHFKFERAYSADADPSAQLARTAALAASQTAFVDLANADLRRANLQVAGASGAVAGASNPEDMADARRALNSAQSVQASAEANLNQALATPNSQVYDVGAQSARLSGEENYDAIRVSFAVTAESDLAQPYCGIIARLRDPGTRSDRVRPWVYLHPLSPMLAGETRRVTVFQSGFPPGYTLEGCDVHVYDGAKELATPLSPRRVPLSDEEAREYRVIEYIAANRGRTLPAALITTALRLDAWASLHPAQLKETCHVRVAKDGRVTGTFRDADGKKPLADAALAAVLKTLRYNPALVAGQPVESIVPVVLGGLAVR
;
A
#
# COMPACT_ATOMS: atom_id res chain seq x y z
N MET A 1 -30.64 12.54 -57.45
CA MET A 1 -29.67 13.37 -56.70
C MET A 1 -28.63 12.44 -56.09
N LYS A 2 -27.39 12.45 -56.61
CA LYS A 2 -26.27 11.63 -56.12
C LYS A 2 -25.37 12.53 -55.28
N THR A 3 -25.28 12.26 -53.97
CA THR A 3 -24.46 13.05 -53.05
C THR A 3 -23.12 12.37 -52.89
N THR A 4 -22.09 12.95 -53.52
CA THR A 4 -20.70 12.52 -53.42
C THR A 4 -20.11 13.01 -52.10
N VAL A 5 -19.69 12.09 -51.22
CA VAL A 5 -19.00 12.43 -49.97
C VAL A 5 -17.49 12.49 -50.25
N ALA A 6 -16.88 13.66 -50.03
CA ALA A 6 -15.45 13.87 -50.15
C ALA A 6 -14.70 13.38 -48.89
N PRO A 7 -13.47 12.86 -49.01
CA PRO A 7 -12.70 12.37 -47.87
C PRO A 7 -12.07 13.51 -47.06
N PHE A 8 -12.26 13.43 -45.75
CA PHE A 8 -11.69 14.32 -44.74
C PHE A 8 -10.18 14.04 -44.59
N ARG A 9 -9.33 15.00 -44.97
CA ARG A 9 -7.87 14.98 -44.74
C ARG A 9 -7.53 15.70 -43.45
N VAL A 10 -6.88 15.00 -42.52
CA VAL A 10 -6.34 15.57 -41.27
C VAL A 10 -4.99 16.24 -41.58
N PRO A 11 -4.73 17.48 -41.13
CA PRO A 11 -3.45 18.15 -41.34
C PRO A 11 -2.37 17.60 -40.39
N PRO A 12 -1.08 17.59 -40.80
CA PRO A 12 0.03 17.15 -39.95
C PRO A 12 0.28 18.16 -38.84
N TRP A 13 0.46 17.68 -37.61
CA TRP A 13 0.81 18.50 -36.46
C TRP A 13 2.22 19.10 -36.60
N ASN A 14 2.25 20.43 -36.66
CA ASN A 14 3.44 21.26 -36.55
C ASN A 14 4.11 21.08 -35.17
N THR A 15 5.39 20.72 -35.22
CA THR A 15 6.52 21.41 -34.59
C THR A 15 6.19 22.19 -33.31
N PHE A 16 6.33 21.51 -32.16
CA PHE A 16 6.41 22.13 -30.84
C PHE A 16 7.70 22.97 -30.73
N TRP A 17 7.57 24.30 -30.74
CA TRP A 17 8.64 25.18 -30.28
C TRP A 17 8.61 25.26 -28.75
N LEU A 18 9.64 24.69 -28.14
CA LEU A 18 9.91 24.76 -26.71
C LEU A 18 10.56 26.12 -26.43
N VAL A 19 9.79 27.07 -25.88
CA VAL A 19 10.35 28.35 -25.43
C VAL A 19 11.11 28.09 -24.12
N LEU A 20 12.44 28.01 -24.25
CA LEU A 20 13.41 28.02 -23.17
C LEU A 20 13.38 29.38 -22.46
N VAL A 21 12.90 29.40 -21.23
CA VAL A 21 13.16 30.50 -20.29
C VAL A 21 14.60 30.33 -19.79
N PRO A 22 15.46 31.36 -19.85
CA PRO A 22 16.84 31.24 -19.39
C PRO A 22 16.87 31.12 -17.86
N PHE A 23 17.25 29.94 -17.37
CA PHE A 23 17.67 29.73 -15.99
C PHE A 23 19.06 30.35 -15.80
N LEU A 24 19.18 31.28 -14.86
CA LEU A 24 20.45 31.76 -14.33
C LEU A 24 21.21 30.58 -13.66
N PRO A 25 22.54 30.45 -13.85
CA PRO A 25 23.32 29.39 -13.22
C PRO A 25 23.70 29.81 -11.80
N THR A 26 22.96 29.35 -10.79
CA THR A 26 23.49 29.25 -9.42
C THR A 26 24.31 27.97 -9.32
N ALA A 27 25.60 28.12 -9.05
CA ALA A 27 26.51 27.02 -8.80
C ALA A 27 26.02 26.16 -7.63
N VAL A 28 25.61 24.92 -7.90
CA VAL A 28 25.32 23.92 -6.88
C VAL A 28 26.63 23.20 -6.57
N ALA A 29 27.21 23.54 -5.43
CA ALA A 29 28.27 22.74 -4.83
C ALA A 29 27.69 21.37 -4.46
N ALA A 30 28.37 20.30 -4.88
CA ALA A 30 28.06 18.93 -4.47
C ALA A 30 28.38 18.78 -2.97
N ALA A 31 27.36 18.95 -2.14
CA ALA A 31 27.43 18.63 -0.71
C ALA A 31 27.02 17.17 -0.50
N ASP A 32 27.86 16.49 0.24
CA ASP A 32 27.80 15.09 0.65
C ASP A 32 26.45 14.74 1.30
N ARG A 33 25.90 13.57 0.95
CA ARG A 33 24.59 13.12 1.44
C ARG A 33 24.73 12.52 2.84
N THR A 34 24.65 13.36 3.86
CA THR A 34 24.29 12.96 5.22
C THR A 34 23.16 13.85 5.71
N THR A 35 21.94 13.52 5.29
CA THR A 35 20.71 14.17 5.76
C THR A 35 20.42 13.77 7.20
N GLY A 36 20.86 14.60 8.15
CA GLY A 36 20.17 14.74 9.43
C GLY A 36 18.78 15.36 9.21
N PRO A 37 17.81 15.14 10.13
CA PRO A 37 16.48 15.68 9.97
C PRO A 37 16.55 17.21 10.01
N ALA A 38 16.21 17.84 8.88
CA ALA A 38 16.01 19.27 8.79
C ALA A 38 15.01 19.70 9.87
N SER A 39 15.44 20.64 10.71
CA SER A 39 14.59 21.33 11.67
C SER A 39 13.32 21.80 10.97
N ALA A 40 12.17 21.27 11.41
CA ALA A 40 10.87 21.68 10.91
C ALA A 40 10.68 23.17 11.20
N ASP A 41 10.61 23.99 10.16
CA ASP A 41 10.15 25.37 10.28
C ASP A 41 8.74 25.36 10.90
N ALA A 42 8.61 25.97 12.08
CA ALA A 42 7.38 25.96 12.88
C ALA A 42 6.17 26.63 12.19
N SER A 43 6.35 27.22 11.00
CA SER A 43 5.31 27.82 10.17
C SER A 43 4.76 26.89 9.08
N ALA A 44 5.33 25.70 8.88
CA ALA A 44 4.96 24.81 7.78
C ALA A 44 3.66 24.02 8.06
N THR A 45 2.55 24.57 7.60
CA THR A 45 1.21 23.96 7.75
C THR A 45 0.91 22.92 6.66
N HIS A 46 1.61 22.96 5.53
CA HIS A 46 1.36 22.08 4.39
C HIS A 46 2.62 21.34 3.96
N VAL A 47 2.45 20.29 3.14
CA VAL A 47 3.56 19.57 2.50
C VAL A 47 3.24 19.38 1.03
N LEU A 48 4.16 19.83 0.18
CA LEU A 48 4.22 19.46 -1.23
C LEU A 48 5.11 18.23 -1.37
N PHE A 49 4.65 17.19 -2.04
CA PHE A 49 5.40 15.94 -2.18
C PHE A 49 5.06 15.22 -3.48
N MET A 50 5.94 14.30 -3.91
CA MET A 50 5.64 13.41 -5.02
C MET A 50 4.78 12.26 -4.50
N GLY A 51 3.47 12.35 -4.75
CA GLY A 51 2.51 11.32 -4.43
C GLY A 51 2.26 10.38 -5.60
N VAL A 52 1.29 9.50 -5.42
CA VAL A 52 0.87 8.51 -6.41
C VAL A 52 -0.64 8.55 -6.59
N GLU A 53 -1.07 8.72 -7.83
CA GLU A 53 -2.42 8.40 -8.24
C GLU A 53 -2.54 6.93 -8.58
N LEU A 54 -3.47 6.25 -7.91
CA LEU A 54 -3.81 4.85 -8.17
C LEU A 54 -5.08 4.80 -9.01
N ALA A 55 -5.04 4.06 -10.11
CA ALA A 55 -6.20 3.80 -10.95
C ALA A 55 -6.36 2.31 -11.21
N ALA A 56 -7.58 1.80 -11.16
CA ALA A 56 -7.90 0.40 -11.47
C ALA A 56 -8.57 0.28 -12.84
N GLU A 57 -8.22 -0.77 -13.58
CA GLU A 57 -8.83 -1.05 -14.88
C GLU A 57 -10.26 -1.61 -14.74
N LYS A 58 -11.21 -1.04 -15.49
CA LYS A 58 -12.54 -1.61 -15.73
C LYS A 58 -12.91 -1.39 -17.19
N GLY A 59 -13.12 -2.48 -17.92
CA GLY A 59 -13.56 -2.41 -19.32
C GLY A 59 -12.58 -1.68 -20.24
N ARG A 60 -11.27 -1.90 -20.09
CA ARG A 60 -10.15 -1.27 -20.82
C ARG A 60 -9.90 0.22 -20.52
N ALA A 61 -10.64 0.81 -19.59
CA ALA A 61 -10.38 2.15 -19.09
C ALA A 61 -9.85 2.10 -17.66
N TYR A 62 -8.94 3.01 -17.32
CA TYR A 62 -8.44 3.18 -15.96
C TYR A 62 -9.28 4.24 -15.25
N HIS A 63 -9.76 3.91 -14.06
CA HIS A 63 -10.54 4.82 -13.22
C HIS A 63 -9.83 5.03 -11.88
N PRO A 64 -9.79 6.27 -11.36
CA PRO A 64 -9.18 6.55 -10.07
C PRO A 64 -9.78 5.71 -8.95
N VAL A 65 -8.92 5.18 -8.09
CA VAL A 65 -9.32 4.52 -6.85
C VAL A 65 -9.82 5.59 -5.89
N VAL A 66 -11.06 5.45 -5.44
CA VAL A 66 -11.70 6.37 -4.49
C VAL A 66 -11.79 5.78 -3.08
N GLY A 67 -11.53 4.49 -2.93
CA GLY A 67 -11.55 3.82 -1.64
C GLY A 67 -11.19 2.34 -1.74
N VAL A 68 -10.89 1.72 -0.61
CA VAL A 68 -10.54 0.30 -0.53
C VAL A 68 -11.27 -0.31 0.65
N THR A 69 -11.78 -1.53 0.45
CA THR A 69 -12.42 -2.37 1.47
C THR A 69 -11.66 -3.68 1.60
N ALA A 70 -11.98 -4.50 2.59
CA ALA A 70 -11.31 -5.78 2.80
C ALA A 70 -11.37 -6.74 1.58
N ALA A 71 -12.42 -6.63 0.75
CA ALA A 71 -12.63 -7.52 -0.38
C ALA A 71 -12.61 -6.83 -1.76
N SER A 72 -12.62 -5.50 -1.80
CA SER A 72 -12.79 -4.77 -3.06
C SER A 72 -12.14 -3.40 -3.09
N VAL A 73 -11.69 -3.01 -4.27
CA VAL A 73 -11.30 -1.65 -4.64
C VAL A 73 -12.53 -0.92 -5.13
N VAL A 74 -12.77 0.29 -4.63
CA VAL A 74 -13.87 1.16 -5.06
C VAL A 74 -13.32 2.16 -6.06
N ILE A 75 -13.90 2.18 -7.25
CA ILE A 75 -13.67 3.19 -8.29
C ILE A 75 -14.97 3.96 -8.56
N ALA A 76 -14.88 5.14 -9.17
CA ALA A 76 -16.05 5.96 -9.49
C ALA A 76 -16.16 6.29 -11.00
N PRO A 77 -16.37 5.31 -11.89
CA PRO A 77 -16.65 5.59 -13.30
C PRO A 77 -17.93 6.42 -13.41
N GLU A 78 -17.85 7.57 -14.09
CA GLU A 78 -18.99 8.49 -14.26
C GLU A 78 -19.61 8.96 -12.93
N GLY A 79 -18.79 9.02 -11.87
CA GLY A 79 -19.22 9.45 -10.54
C GLY A 79 -20.03 8.42 -9.75
N LYS A 80 -20.25 7.20 -10.27
CA LYS A 80 -20.96 6.14 -9.56
C LYS A 80 -19.98 5.14 -8.95
N PRO A 81 -20.09 4.82 -7.65
CA PRO A 81 -19.19 3.87 -7.01
C PRO A 81 -19.39 2.47 -7.56
N VAL A 82 -18.30 1.85 -8.01
CA VAL A 82 -18.24 0.46 -8.48
C VAL A 82 -17.18 -0.27 -7.69
N ARG A 83 -17.53 -1.47 -7.19
CA ARG A 83 -16.62 -2.34 -6.44
C ARG A 83 -15.99 -3.37 -7.36
N LEU A 84 -14.67 -3.40 -7.42
CA LEU A 84 -13.86 -4.39 -8.13
C LEU A 84 -13.24 -5.36 -7.11
N PRO A 85 -13.35 -6.68 -7.27
CA PRO A 85 -12.75 -7.64 -6.33
C PRO A 85 -11.23 -7.46 -6.22
N LEU A 86 -10.70 -7.42 -5.00
CA LEU A 86 -9.25 -7.29 -4.74
C LEU A 86 -8.47 -8.57 -5.08
N ALA A 87 -9.15 -9.72 -5.08
CA ALA A 87 -8.56 -11.03 -5.37
C ALA A 87 -8.25 -11.23 -6.86
N GLN A 88 -8.94 -10.51 -7.74
CA GLN A 88 -8.46 -10.38 -9.11
C GLN A 88 -7.30 -9.39 -9.05
N THR A 89 -6.17 -9.68 -9.69
CA THR A 89 -5.13 -8.69 -9.98
C THR A 89 -5.77 -7.59 -10.81
N ALA A 90 -6.48 -6.67 -10.15
CA ALA A 90 -6.94 -5.46 -10.75
C ALA A 90 -5.68 -4.83 -11.31
N ASN A 91 -5.63 -4.66 -12.63
CA ASN A 91 -4.49 -4.02 -13.24
C ASN A 91 -4.48 -2.58 -12.68
N LEU A 92 -3.62 -2.36 -11.69
CA LEU A 92 -3.46 -1.07 -11.04
C LEU A 92 -2.41 -0.30 -11.82
N ARG A 93 -2.79 0.89 -12.28
CA ARG A 93 -1.87 1.86 -12.83
C ARG A 93 -1.42 2.78 -11.70
N VAL A 94 -0.11 2.93 -11.59
CA VAL A 94 0.57 3.88 -10.71
C VAL A 94 0.98 5.06 -11.57
N THR A 95 0.61 6.28 -11.17
CA THR A 95 1.05 7.50 -11.83
C THR A 95 1.58 8.46 -10.78
N GLU A 96 2.87 8.79 -10.86
CA GLU A 96 3.47 9.78 -9.96
C GLU A 96 2.88 11.16 -10.25
N THR A 97 2.43 11.83 -9.21
CA THR A 97 1.81 13.16 -9.31
C THR A 97 2.30 14.03 -8.18
N LEU A 98 2.59 15.30 -8.47
CA LEU A 98 2.91 16.26 -7.43
C LEU A 98 1.61 16.57 -6.66
N ARG A 99 1.64 16.44 -5.34
CA ARG A 99 0.47 16.62 -4.47
C ARG A 99 0.77 17.57 -3.33
N LEU A 100 -0.24 18.36 -2.97
CA LEU A 100 -0.24 19.24 -1.82
C LEU A 100 -1.21 18.67 -0.77
N ALA A 101 -0.73 18.46 0.46
CA ALA A 101 -1.57 18.01 1.57
C ALA A 101 -1.42 18.90 2.80
N ASP A 102 -2.57 19.16 3.42
CA ASP A 102 -2.73 19.94 4.65
C ASP A 102 -2.59 19.02 5.87
N ALA A 103 -3.15 17.80 5.78
CA ALA A 103 -3.07 16.76 6.79
C ALA A 103 -1.86 15.87 6.55
N LYS A 104 -1.14 15.55 7.63
CA LYS A 104 -0.06 14.58 7.61
C LYS A 104 -0.50 13.35 8.39
N VAL A 105 0.12 12.22 8.12
CA VAL A 105 -0.02 11.01 8.92
C VAL A 105 1.37 10.59 9.36
N GLY A 106 1.50 10.24 10.63
CA GLY A 106 2.70 9.62 11.15
C GLY A 106 2.90 8.26 10.48
N LEU A 107 4.14 7.95 10.11
CA LEU A 107 4.49 6.65 9.59
C LEU A 107 5.82 6.22 10.22
N ASP A 108 5.72 5.26 11.13
CA ASP A 108 6.83 4.80 11.97
C ASP A 108 7.13 3.33 11.75
N HIS A 109 8.33 2.90 12.16
CA HIS A 109 8.77 1.51 12.10
C HIS A 109 8.62 0.85 10.71
N PHE A 110 8.80 1.64 9.65
CA PHE A 110 8.74 1.11 8.29
C PHE A 110 9.88 0.13 8.03
N LYS A 111 9.52 -1.11 7.75
CA LYS A 111 10.42 -2.19 7.37
C LYS A 111 9.82 -2.94 6.19
N PHE A 112 10.64 -3.24 5.21
CA PHE A 112 10.31 -4.14 4.11
C PHE A 112 11.47 -5.10 3.90
N GLU A 113 11.15 -6.38 3.68
CA GLU A 113 12.14 -7.41 3.45
C GLU A 113 11.60 -8.48 2.49
N ARG A 114 12.54 -9.14 1.80
CA ARG A 114 12.26 -10.41 1.14
C ARG A 114 12.03 -11.47 2.21
N ALA A 115 11.08 -12.36 1.97
CA ALA A 115 10.69 -13.42 2.88
C ALA A 115 10.46 -14.73 2.13
N TYR A 116 10.35 -15.82 2.86
CA TYR A 116 9.95 -17.12 2.33
C TYR A 116 8.47 -17.36 2.58
N SER A 117 7.79 -17.99 1.63
CA SER A 117 6.52 -18.65 1.86
C SER A 117 6.68 -19.84 2.80
N ALA A 118 5.58 -20.28 3.42
CA ALA A 118 5.61 -21.41 4.36
C ALA A 118 6.14 -22.71 3.73
N ASP A 119 5.96 -22.87 2.41
CA ASP A 119 6.43 -24.03 1.66
C ASP A 119 7.89 -23.87 1.23
N ALA A 120 8.33 -22.65 0.90
CA ALA A 120 9.69 -22.35 0.46
C ALA A 120 10.69 -22.09 1.60
N ASP A 121 10.23 -21.87 2.84
CA ASP A 121 11.10 -21.59 3.99
C ASP A 121 12.07 -22.77 4.26
N PRO A 122 13.40 -22.56 4.10
CA PRO A 122 14.39 -23.61 4.32
C PRO A 122 14.35 -24.22 5.71
N SER A 123 14.06 -23.41 6.73
CA SER A 123 14.00 -23.86 8.12
C SER A 123 12.76 -24.71 8.36
N ALA A 124 11.61 -24.33 7.80
CA ALA A 124 10.39 -25.11 7.87
C ALA A 124 10.52 -26.42 7.08
N GLN A 125 11.16 -26.40 5.91
CA GLN A 125 11.48 -27.60 5.15
C GLN A 125 12.39 -28.55 5.96
N LEU A 126 13.48 -28.03 6.53
CA LEU A 126 14.38 -28.83 7.36
C LEU A 126 13.65 -29.42 8.57
N ALA A 127 12.81 -28.65 9.25
CA ALA A 127 12.02 -29.12 10.38
C ALA A 127 11.01 -30.21 9.98
N ARG A 128 10.31 -30.04 8.84
CA ARG A 128 9.40 -31.06 8.30
C ARG A 128 10.14 -32.34 7.95
N THR A 129 11.30 -32.24 7.29
CA THR A 129 12.12 -33.39 6.94
C THR A 129 12.69 -34.09 8.17
N ALA A 130 13.15 -33.33 9.17
CA ALA A 130 13.61 -33.87 10.46
C ALA A 130 12.48 -34.59 11.21
N ALA A 131 11.26 -34.03 11.22
CA ALA A 131 10.10 -34.67 11.84
C ALA A 131 9.71 -35.98 11.13
N LEU A 132 9.79 -36.02 9.80
CA LEU A 132 9.56 -37.24 9.02
C LEU A 132 10.64 -38.30 9.29
N ALA A 133 11.92 -37.90 9.35
CA ALA A 133 13.02 -38.80 9.68
C ALA A 133 12.89 -39.37 11.11
N ALA A 134 12.54 -38.53 12.09
CA ALA A 134 12.31 -38.97 13.47
C ALA A 134 11.12 -39.95 13.59
N SER A 135 10.09 -39.76 12.76
CA SER A 135 8.94 -40.67 12.70
C SER A 135 9.34 -42.04 12.15
N GLN A 136 10.22 -42.09 11.14
CA GLN A 136 10.74 -43.36 10.60
C GLN A 136 11.58 -44.12 11.62
N THR A 137 12.44 -43.43 12.39
CA THR A 137 13.21 -44.08 13.46
C THR A 137 12.29 -44.68 14.52
N ALA A 138 11.20 -43.99 14.87
CA ALA A 138 10.22 -44.52 15.82
C ALA A 138 9.52 -45.80 15.31
N PHE A 139 9.25 -45.90 14.01
CA PHE A 139 8.71 -47.13 13.42
C PHE A 139 9.69 -48.31 13.50
N VAL A 140 10.97 -48.07 13.23
CA VAL A 140 12.01 -49.11 13.34
C VAL A 140 12.21 -49.54 14.80
N ASP A 141 12.18 -48.60 15.74
CA ASP A 141 12.30 -48.90 17.17
C ASP A 141 11.11 -49.73 17.68
N LEU A 142 9.90 -49.42 17.23
CA LEU A 142 8.70 -50.20 17.55
C LEU A 142 8.80 -51.62 16.96
N ALA A 143 9.19 -51.75 15.69
CA ALA A 143 9.37 -53.06 15.06
C ALA A 143 10.45 -53.90 15.76
N ASN A 144 11.55 -53.28 16.20
CA ASN A 144 12.58 -53.94 17.00
C ASN A 144 12.10 -54.33 18.41
N ALA A 145 11.22 -53.54 19.02
CA ALA A 145 10.59 -53.90 20.29
C ALA A 145 9.65 -55.10 20.13
N ASP A 146 8.86 -55.14 19.06
CA ASP A 146 7.97 -56.25 18.72
C ASP A 146 8.75 -57.54 18.46
N LEU A 147 9.85 -57.47 17.70
CA LEU A 147 10.73 -58.62 17.47
C LEU A 147 11.35 -59.13 18.79
N ARG A 148 11.82 -58.24 19.67
CA ARG A 148 12.35 -58.63 20.98
C ARG A 148 11.28 -59.32 21.83
N ARG A 149 10.03 -58.83 21.81
CA ARG A 149 8.90 -59.46 22.51
C ARG A 149 8.60 -60.85 21.95
N ALA A 150 8.59 -61.00 20.62
CA ALA A 150 8.36 -62.28 19.97
C ALA A 150 9.48 -63.30 20.30
N ASN A 151 10.75 -62.88 20.31
CA ASN A 151 11.88 -63.73 20.71
C ASN A 151 11.76 -64.22 22.16
N LEU A 152 11.33 -63.35 23.08
CA LEU A 152 11.09 -63.75 24.48
C LEU A 152 9.93 -64.76 24.60
N GLN A 153 8.88 -64.62 23.79
CA GLN A 153 7.78 -65.61 23.75
C GLN A 153 8.25 -66.97 23.25
N VAL A 154 9.07 -67.00 22.20
CA VAL A 154 9.65 -68.25 21.67
C VAL A 154 10.57 -68.90 22.69
N ALA A 155 11.41 -68.13 23.39
CA ALA A 155 12.27 -68.64 24.45
C ALA A 155 11.47 -69.20 25.65
N GLY A 156 10.40 -68.51 26.05
CA GLY A 156 9.51 -69.00 27.11
C GLY A 156 8.78 -70.29 26.72
N ALA A 157 8.23 -70.34 25.51
CA ALA A 157 7.53 -71.52 25.00
C ALA A 157 8.47 -72.72 24.78
N SER A 158 9.70 -72.49 24.32
CA SER A 158 10.69 -73.57 24.18
C SER A 158 11.12 -74.13 25.53
N GLY A 159 11.26 -73.27 26.55
CA GLY A 159 11.48 -73.69 27.94
C GLY A 159 10.32 -74.56 28.47
N ALA A 160 9.08 -74.20 28.17
CA ALA A 160 7.91 -75.00 28.54
C ALA A 160 7.89 -76.38 27.87
N VAL A 161 8.28 -76.47 26.59
CA VAL A 161 8.44 -77.75 25.89
C VAL A 161 9.53 -78.61 26.53
N ALA A 162 10.65 -78.01 26.93
CA ALA A 162 11.74 -78.72 27.59
C ALA A 162 11.39 -79.20 29.01
N GLY A 163 10.49 -78.49 29.70
CA GLY A 163 10.05 -78.82 31.07
C GLY A 163 8.83 -79.75 31.18
N ALA A 164 8.17 -80.06 30.07
CA ALA A 164 6.98 -80.91 30.07
C ALA A 164 7.34 -82.38 30.41
N SER A 165 6.63 -82.97 31.38
CA SER A 165 6.93 -84.31 31.91
C SER A 165 5.98 -85.41 31.46
N ASN A 166 4.80 -85.05 30.95
CA ASN A 166 3.79 -85.98 30.45
C ASN A 166 3.38 -85.65 28.99
N PRO A 167 2.73 -86.58 28.27
CA PRO A 167 2.41 -86.40 26.84
C PRO A 167 1.41 -85.27 26.56
N GLU A 168 0.47 -85.01 27.47
CA GLU A 168 -0.55 -83.97 27.30
C GLU A 168 0.06 -82.56 27.42
N ASP A 169 0.88 -82.33 28.45
CA ASP A 169 1.62 -81.07 28.65
C ASP A 169 2.56 -80.79 27.47
N MET A 170 3.16 -81.85 26.91
CA MET A 170 4.03 -81.73 25.74
C MET A 170 3.26 -81.25 24.50
N ALA A 171 2.04 -81.75 24.28
CA ALA A 171 1.21 -81.35 23.15
C ALA A 171 0.72 -79.89 23.28
N ASP A 172 0.37 -79.44 24.49
CA ASP A 172 0.02 -78.04 24.77
C ASP A 172 1.23 -77.11 24.61
N ALA A 173 2.38 -77.47 25.18
CA ALA A 173 3.62 -76.71 25.04
C ALA A 173 4.06 -76.59 23.56
N ARG A 174 3.87 -77.65 22.76
CA ARG A 174 4.15 -77.63 21.31
C ARG A 174 3.22 -76.65 20.56
N ARG A 175 1.93 -76.60 20.91
CA ARG A 175 0.99 -75.62 20.33
C ARG A 175 1.38 -74.19 20.67
N ALA A 176 1.77 -73.94 21.92
CA ALA A 176 2.26 -72.63 22.36
C ALA A 176 3.53 -72.21 21.60
N LEU A 177 4.48 -73.13 21.39
CA LEU A 177 5.70 -72.88 20.62
C LEU A 177 5.38 -72.54 19.16
N ASN A 178 4.51 -73.31 18.50
CA ASN A 178 4.12 -73.04 17.11
C ASN A 178 3.43 -71.67 16.97
N SER A 179 2.59 -71.29 17.93
CA SER A 179 1.99 -69.95 17.98
C SER A 179 3.06 -68.86 18.14
N ALA A 180 4.01 -69.02 19.08
CA ALA A 180 5.08 -68.06 19.31
C ALA A 180 5.98 -67.90 18.07
N GLN A 181 6.29 -69.00 17.36
CA GLN A 181 7.04 -68.97 16.11
C GLN A 181 6.30 -68.20 15.00
N SER A 182 4.97 -68.34 14.89
CA SER A 182 4.19 -67.56 13.92
C SER A 182 4.21 -66.06 14.22
N VAL A 183 4.17 -65.68 15.50
CA VAL A 183 4.31 -64.29 15.94
C VAL A 183 5.70 -63.76 15.61
N GLN A 184 6.76 -64.53 15.86
CA GLN A 184 8.13 -64.16 15.48
C GLN A 184 8.25 -63.93 13.97
N ALA A 185 7.76 -64.85 13.13
CA ALA A 185 7.82 -64.70 11.68
C ALA A 185 7.08 -63.43 11.20
N SER A 186 5.94 -63.09 11.81
CA SER A 186 5.22 -61.84 11.51
C SER A 186 6.00 -60.59 11.97
N ALA A 187 6.65 -60.64 13.13
CA ALA A 187 7.47 -59.54 13.64
C ALA A 187 8.73 -59.32 12.77
N GLU A 188 9.36 -60.40 12.31
CA GLU A 188 10.48 -60.35 11.35
C GLU A 188 10.03 -59.78 10.00
N ALA A 189 8.85 -60.17 9.50
CA ALA A 189 8.28 -59.59 8.29
C ALA A 189 8.01 -58.08 8.45
N ASN A 190 7.45 -57.65 9.58
CA ASN A 190 7.21 -56.24 9.89
C ASN A 190 8.52 -55.44 9.98
N LEU A 191 9.56 -55.99 10.62
CA LEU A 191 10.88 -55.36 10.68
C LEU A 191 11.52 -55.27 9.30
N ASN A 192 11.46 -56.34 8.50
CA ASN A 192 11.98 -56.34 7.14
C ASN A 192 11.23 -55.33 6.26
N GLN A 193 9.92 -55.17 6.43
CA GLN A 193 9.14 -54.14 5.75
C GLN A 193 9.53 -52.72 6.20
N ALA A 194 9.76 -52.52 7.50
CA ALA A 194 10.23 -51.25 8.04
C ALA A 194 11.63 -50.89 7.50
N LEU A 195 12.54 -51.87 7.39
CA LEU A 195 13.90 -51.69 6.86
C LEU A 195 13.95 -51.58 5.33
N ALA A 196 13.02 -52.23 4.62
CA ALA A 196 12.90 -52.18 3.16
C ALA A 196 12.25 -50.89 2.65
N THR A 197 11.63 -50.10 3.53
CA THR A 197 11.11 -48.78 3.17
C THR A 197 12.32 -47.88 2.84
N PRO A 198 12.42 -47.31 1.63
CA PRO A 198 13.66 -46.69 1.16
C PRO A 198 14.16 -45.56 2.08
N ASN A 199 15.30 -45.80 2.72
CA ASN A 199 16.07 -44.81 3.49
C ASN A 199 16.71 -43.70 2.63
N SER A 200 16.35 -43.60 1.35
CA SER A 200 16.92 -42.63 0.40
C SER A 200 16.63 -41.18 0.80
N GLN A 201 15.61 -40.93 1.63
CA GLN A 201 15.29 -39.58 2.12
C GLN A 201 16.23 -39.09 3.24
N VAL A 202 16.86 -39.99 4.01
CA VAL A 202 17.71 -39.61 5.16
C VAL A 202 19.09 -39.14 4.70
N TYR A 203 19.65 -39.74 3.65
CA TYR A 203 20.93 -39.32 3.08
C TYR A 203 20.84 -38.02 2.27
N ASP A 204 19.64 -37.64 1.83
CA ASP A 204 19.43 -36.38 1.10
C ASP A 204 19.44 -35.17 2.04
N VAL A 205 19.05 -35.31 3.31
CA VAL A 205 18.93 -34.17 4.26
C VAL A 205 20.21 -33.34 4.37
N GLY A 206 21.38 -33.97 4.40
CA GLY A 206 22.68 -33.29 4.47
C GLY A 206 23.07 -32.57 3.17
N ALA A 207 22.74 -33.16 2.02
CA ALA A 207 22.97 -32.54 0.70
C ALA A 207 21.97 -31.41 0.45
N GLN A 208 20.73 -31.58 0.90
CA GLN A 208 19.65 -30.60 0.82
C GLN A 208 19.92 -29.42 1.74
N SER A 209 20.41 -29.62 2.97
CA SER A 209 20.80 -28.52 3.88
C SER A 209 21.92 -27.64 3.30
N ALA A 210 22.86 -28.23 2.57
CA ALA A 210 23.93 -27.48 1.91
C ALA A 210 23.41 -26.64 0.73
N ARG A 211 22.41 -27.14 -0.03
CA ARG A 211 21.75 -26.38 -1.12
C ARG A 211 20.83 -25.29 -0.59
N LEU A 212 20.13 -25.56 0.50
CA LEU A 212 19.20 -24.64 1.17
C LEU A 212 19.90 -23.41 1.78
N SER A 213 21.21 -23.46 1.97
CA SER A 213 22.00 -22.36 2.56
C SER A 213 22.60 -21.41 1.52
N GLY A 214 22.64 -21.79 0.23
CA GLY A 214 23.36 -21.06 -0.81
C GLY A 214 22.51 -20.24 -1.78
N GLU A 215 21.25 -20.64 -2.01
CA GLU A 215 20.35 -19.93 -2.92
C GLU A 215 19.31 -19.12 -2.13
N GLU A 216 19.37 -17.79 -2.27
CA GLU A 216 18.38 -16.86 -1.75
C GLU A 216 17.05 -16.97 -2.52
N ASN A 217 16.37 -18.11 -2.39
CA ASN A 217 15.13 -18.45 -3.08
C ASN A 217 13.90 -17.80 -2.42
N TYR A 218 14.03 -16.53 -2.04
CA TYR A 218 12.90 -15.75 -1.54
C TYR A 218 11.81 -15.68 -2.61
N ASP A 219 10.57 -15.92 -2.20
CA ASP A 219 9.37 -15.96 -3.05
C ASP A 219 8.19 -15.17 -2.44
N ALA A 220 8.44 -14.47 -1.32
CA ALA A 220 7.48 -13.65 -0.61
C ALA A 220 8.08 -12.29 -0.23
N ILE A 221 7.21 -11.29 -0.01
CA ILE A 221 7.56 -9.97 0.54
C ILE A 221 6.85 -9.83 1.88
N ARG A 222 7.56 -9.28 2.86
CA ARG A 222 6.98 -8.82 4.13
C ARG A 222 7.17 -7.31 4.26
N VAL A 223 6.08 -6.59 4.51
CA VAL A 223 6.10 -5.15 4.78
C VAL A 223 5.40 -4.89 6.10
N SER A 224 6.02 -4.12 6.98
CA SER A 224 5.44 -3.74 8.27
C SER A 224 5.70 -2.28 8.59
N PHE A 225 4.72 -1.60 9.16
CA PHE A 225 4.82 -0.21 9.62
C PHE A 225 3.70 0.10 10.62
N ALA A 226 3.77 1.26 11.25
CA ALA A 226 2.69 1.84 12.04
C ALA A 226 2.24 3.17 11.41
N VAL A 227 0.93 3.35 11.25
CA VAL A 227 0.33 4.60 10.77
C VAL A 227 -0.34 5.29 11.94
N THR A 228 -0.04 6.58 12.15
CA THR A 228 -0.68 7.42 13.18
C THR A 228 -1.46 8.54 12.50
N ALA A 229 -2.75 8.65 12.79
CA ALA A 229 -3.59 9.69 12.22
C ALA A 229 -3.41 11.02 12.97
N GLU A 230 -3.09 12.12 12.29
CA GLU A 230 -3.05 13.45 12.93
C GLU A 230 -4.43 14.12 13.02
N SER A 231 -5.38 13.65 12.21
CA SER A 231 -6.77 14.09 12.12
C SER A 231 -7.69 12.89 11.93
N ASP A 232 -8.99 13.05 12.18
CA ASP A 232 -9.96 11.99 11.90
C ASP A 232 -9.95 11.60 10.42
N LEU A 233 -9.84 10.29 10.14
CA LEU A 233 -9.82 9.71 8.80
C LEU A 233 -11.05 8.82 8.62
N ALA A 234 -11.90 9.17 7.66
CA ALA A 234 -13.19 8.50 7.47
C ALA A 234 -13.07 7.18 6.71
N GLN A 235 -12.23 7.13 5.68
CA GLN A 235 -12.04 5.99 4.79
C GLN A 235 -10.54 5.76 4.49
N PRO A 236 -9.70 5.57 5.53
CA PRO A 236 -8.29 5.44 5.29
C PRO A 236 -7.91 4.07 4.73
N TYR A 237 -6.95 4.07 3.81
CA TYR A 237 -6.27 2.89 3.32
C TYR A 237 -4.83 3.23 2.95
N CYS A 238 -3.98 2.22 2.85
CA CYS A 238 -2.62 2.40 2.34
C CYS A 238 -2.38 1.61 1.06
N GLY A 239 -1.62 2.22 0.14
CA GLY A 239 -1.05 1.56 -1.03
C GLY A 239 0.43 1.28 -0.79
N ILE A 240 0.83 0.02 -0.91
CA ILE A 240 2.22 -0.44 -0.83
C ILE A 240 2.68 -0.71 -2.25
N ILE A 241 3.77 -0.07 -2.67
CA ILE A 241 4.32 -0.18 -4.02
C ILE A 241 5.75 -0.69 -3.90
N ALA A 242 5.96 -1.98 -4.20
CA ALA A 242 7.30 -2.56 -4.24
C ALA A 242 7.82 -2.61 -5.67
N ARG A 243 9.10 -2.30 -5.85
CA ARG A 243 9.81 -2.41 -7.13
C ARG A 243 10.55 -3.74 -7.18
N LEU A 244 10.09 -4.64 -8.05
CA LEU A 244 10.57 -6.01 -8.15
C LEU A 244 11.29 -6.24 -9.47
N ARG A 245 12.31 -7.09 -9.43
CA ARG A 245 12.99 -7.60 -10.62
C ARG A 245 12.94 -9.12 -10.59
N ASP A 246 12.45 -9.71 -11.67
CA ASP A 246 12.36 -11.17 -11.79
C ASP A 246 13.76 -11.78 -12.04
N PRO A 247 14.02 -13.01 -11.55
CA PRO A 247 15.31 -13.67 -11.70
C PRO A 247 15.70 -13.82 -13.17
N GLY A 248 16.98 -13.57 -13.49
CA GLY A 248 17.52 -13.70 -14.85
C GLY A 248 17.05 -12.64 -15.86
N THR A 249 16.21 -11.68 -15.45
CA THR A 249 15.83 -10.56 -16.31
C THR A 249 16.93 -9.49 -16.35
N ARG A 250 16.96 -8.70 -17.45
CA ARG A 250 17.90 -7.58 -17.58
C ARG A 250 17.66 -6.55 -16.48
N SER A 251 18.73 -5.86 -16.05
CA SER A 251 18.70 -4.93 -14.92
C SER A 251 17.78 -3.70 -15.10
N ASP A 252 17.30 -3.45 -16.31
CA ASP A 252 16.38 -2.36 -16.65
C ASP A 252 14.89 -2.73 -16.52
N ARG A 253 14.55 -4.01 -16.29
CA ARG A 253 13.15 -4.47 -16.22
C ARG A 253 12.65 -4.59 -14.79
N VAL A 254 12.33 -3.44 -14.21
CA VAL A 254 11.71 -3.35 -12.88
C VAL A 254 10.20 -3.28 -13.04
N ARG A 255 9.46 -4.20 -12.40
CA ARG A 255 7.99 -4.18 -12.37
C ARG A 255 7.48 -3.71 -11.02
N PRO A 256 6.47 -2.82 -10.97
CA PRO A 256 5.81 -2.48 -9.72
C PRO A 256 4.87 -3.62 -9.30
N TRP A 257 4.93 -4.00 -8.03
CA TRP A 257 3.88 -4.74 -7.33
C TRP A 257 3.13 -3.78 -6.43
N VAL A 258 1.80 -3.73 -6.57
CA VAL A 258 0.93 -2.82 -5.83
C VAL A 258 -0.01 -3.63 -4.95
N TYR A 259 -0.05 -3.31 -3.67
CA TYR A 259 -0.96 -3.91 -2.71
C TYR A 259 -1.74 -2.83 -1.97
N LEU A 260 -3.06 -2.98 -1.90
CA LEU A 260 -3.94 -2.03 -1.22
C LEU A 260 -4.48 -2.67 0.07
N HIS A 261 -4.32 -1.97 1.19
CA HIS A 261 -4.75 -2.45 2.50
C HIS A 261 -5.65 -1.42 3.19
N PRO A 262 -6.91 -1.76 3.51
CA PRO A 262 -7.81 -0.84 4.22
C PRO A 262 -7.37 -0.70 5.68
N LEU A 263 -7.39 0.53 6.21
CA LEU A 263 -6.97 0.79 7.59
C LEU A 263 -8.13 0.82 8.59
N SER A 264 -9.40 0.73 8.16
CA SER A 264 -10.63 1.06 8.93
C SER A 264 -10.66 2.54 9.37
N PRO A 265 -11.82 3.17 9.68
CA PRO A 265 -11.85 4.58 10.12
C PRO A 265 -10.95 4.83 11.34
N MET A 266 -10.19 5.92 11.38
CA MET A 266 -9.22 6.23 12.44
C MET A 266 -9.52 7.59 13.06
N LEU A 267 -9.43 7.70 14.38
CA LEU A 267 -9.54 8.99 15.08
C LEU A 267 -8.17 9.69 15.17
N ALA A 268 -8.18 11.02 15.35
CA ALA A 268 -6.96 11.78 15.59
C ALA A 268 -6.17 11.22 16.80
N GLY A 269 -4.87 11.01 16.61
CA GLY A 269 -3.95 10.39 17.57
C GLY A 269 -3.94 8.86 17.57
N GLU A 270 -4.84 8.19 16.84
CA GLU A 270 -4.88 6.73 16.79
C GLU A 270 -3.74 6.17 15.94
N THR A 271 -3.05 5.14 16.46
CA THR A 271 -2.00 4.40 15.76
C THR A 271 -2.45 2.98 15.40
N ARG A 272 -2.25 2.58 14.14
CA ARG A 272 -2.51 1.21 13.66
C ARG A 272 -1.27 0.57 13.08
N ARG A 273 -0.97 -0.66 13.52
CA ARG A 273 0.13 -1.47 12.98
C ARG A 273 -0.37 -2.25 11.77
N VAL A 274 0.35 -2.13 10.68
CA VAL A 274 0.10 -2.83 9.43
C VAL A 274 1.20 -3.85 9.24
N THR A 275 0.83 -5.07 8.91
CA THR A 275 1.78 -6.11 8.49
C THR A 275 1.17 -6.84 7.30
N VAL A 276 1.84 -6.74 6.16
CA VAL A 276 1.44 -7.36 4.92
C VAL A 276 2.47 -8.43 4.58
N PHE A 277 1.97 -9.63 4.28
CA PHE A 277 2.76 -10.73 3.78
C PHE A 277 2.15 -11.19 2.47
N GLN A 278 2.92 -11.16 1.39
CA GLN A 278 2.49 -11.63 0.09
C GLN A 278 3.50 -12.65 -0.42
N SER A 279 3.03 -13.85 -0.76
CA SER A 279 3.82 -14.90 -1.41
C SER A 279 3.43 -15.05 -2.89
N GLY A 280 4.13 -15.93 -3.60
CA GLY A 280 3.86 -16.27 -5.00
C GLY A 280 4.69 -15.46 -5.99
N PHE A 281 5.76 -14.79 -5.54
CA PHE A 281 6.73 -14.18 -6.43
C PHE A 281 7.67 -15.25 -7.00
N PRO A 282 8.24 -15.06 -8.21
CA PRO A 282 9.25 -15.96 -8.74
C PRO A 282 10.42 -16.11 -7.76
N PRO A 283 10.86 -17.34 -7.42
CA PRO A 283 11.97 -17.56 -6.51
C PRO A 283 13.24 -16.83 -6.97
N GLY A 284 13.92 -16.15 -6.05
CA GLY A 284 15.14 -15.41 -6.36
C GLY A 284 14.91 -14.03 -6.99
N TYR A 285 13.68 -13.51 -6.93
CA TYR A 285 13.43 -12.11 -7.28
C TYR A 285 14.25 -11.15 -6.39
N THR A 286 14.54 -9.96 -6.91
CA THR A 286 15.17 -8.90 -6.12
C THR A 286 14.18 -7.79 -5.80
N LEU A 287 14.25 -7.27 -4.58
CA LEU A 287 13.45 -6.14 -4.09
C LEU A 287 14.29 -4.87 -4.10
N GLU A 288 14.03 -3.94 -5.01
CA GLU A 288 14.83 -2.72 -5.17
C GLU A 288 14.41 -1.59 -4.22
N GLY A 289 13.14 -1.58 -3.84
CA GLY A 289 12.57 -0.57 -2.97
C GLY A 289 11.11 -0.84 -2.71
N CYS A 290 10.59 -0.21 -1.66
CA CYS A 290 9.19 -0.27 -1.29
C CYS A 290 8.77 1.11 -0.79
N ASP A 291 7.67 1.61 -1.33
CA ASP A 291 7.10 2.90 -0.99
C ASP A 291 5.70 2.68 -0.40
N VAL A 292 5.32 3.45 0.62
CA VAL A 292 4.01 3.38 1.28
C VAL A 292 3.31 4.72 1.16
N HIS A 293 2.10 4.68 0.60
CA HIS A 293 1.24 5.84 0.39
C HIS A 293 -0.02 5.65 1.23
N VAL A 294 -0.45 6.69 1.95
CA VAL A 294 -1.65 6.64 2.79
C VAL A 294 -2.70 7.56 2.18
N TYR A 295 -3.94 7.10 2.12
CA TYR A 295 -5.07 7.79 1.53
C TYR A 295 -6.21 7.89 2.54
N ASP A 296 -7.03 8.93 2.43
CA ASP A 296 -8.38 9.00 2.99
C ASP A 296 -9.36 9.25 1.84
N GLY A 297 -10.09 8.21 1.46
CA GLY A 297 -10.82 8.19 0.20
C GLY A 297 -9.89 8.39 -1.00
N ALA A 298 -10.22 9.30 -1.92
CA ALA A 298 -9.38 9.60 -3.10
C ALA A 298 -8.15 10.49 -2.78
N LYS A 299 -8.08 11.07 -1.57
CA LYS A 299 -7.06 12.05 -1.19
C LYS A 299 -5.87 11.33 -0.58
N GLU A 300 -4.70 11.51 -1.16
CA GLU A 300 -3.45 11.04 -0.54
C GLU A 300 -3.00 12.02 0.55
N LEU A 301 -2.51 11.48 1.66
CA LEU A 301 -2.01 12.20 2.82
C LEU A 301 -0.49 12.18 2.80
N ALA A 302 0.14 13.28 3.23
CA ALA A 302 1.59 13.34 3.32
C ALA A 302 2.11 12.48 4.48
N THR A 303 3.15 11.69 4.24
CA THR A 303 3.84 10.91 5.27
C THR A 303 5.27 11.42 5.45
N PRO A 304 5.97 11.14 6.57
CA PRO A 304 7.39 11.40 6.72
C PRO A 304 8.26 10.81 5.61
N LEU A 305 7.84 9.68 5.04
CA LEU A 305 8.57 8.93 4.01
C LEU A 305 8.19 9.30 2.58
N SER A 306 7.23 10.21 2.37
CA SER A 306 6.84 10.62 1.02
C SER A 306 8.07 11.14 0.24
N PRO A 307 8.25 10.78 -1.04
CA PRO A 307 9.38 11.26 -1.82
C PRO A 307 9.32 12.78 -2.10
N ARG A 308 10.48 13.43 -2.14
CA ARG A 308 10.65 14.85 -2.54
C ARG A 308 9.74 15.83 -1.76
N ARG A 309 9.67 15.66 -0.44
CA ARG A 309 8.88 16.54 0.43
C ARG A 309 9.48 17.94 0.51
N VAL A 310 8.61 18.93 0.38
CA VAL A 310 8.89 20.33 0.61
C VAL A 310 7.83 20.86 1.59
N PRO A 311 8.19 21.17 2.84
CA PRO A 311 7.26 21.82 3.76
C PRO A 311 6.92 23.21 3.22
N LEU A 312 5.64 23.59 3.27
CA LEU A 312 5.16 24.89 2.81
C LEU A 312 4.36 25.57 3.93
N SER A 313 4.52 26.89 4.02
CA SER A 313 3.60 27.75 4.77
C SER A 313 2.22 27.77 4.10
N ASP A 314 1.21 28.24 4.82
CA ASP A 314 -0.15 28.45 4.27
C ASP A 314 -0.15 29.36 3.03
N GLU A 315 0.73 30.37 3.04
CA GLU A 315 0.85 31.35 1.97
C GLU A 315 1.45 30.72 0.69
N GLU A 316 2.53 29.96 0.82
CA GLU A 316 3.17 29.26 -0.31
C GLU A 316 2.29 28.14 -0.87
N ALA A 317 1.65 27.35 0.01
CA ALA A 317 0.71 26.31 -0.37
C ALA A 317 -0.44 26.89 -1.21
N ARG A 318 -0.89 28.09 -0.83
CA ARG A 318 -1.92 28.81 -1.56
C ARG A 318 -1.45 29.32 -2.91
N GLU A 319 -0.25 29.87 -3.00
CA GLU A 319 0.34 30.27 -4.29
C GLU A 319 0.46 29.07 -5.23
N TYR A 320 0.88 27.92 -4.71
CA TYR A 320 0.92 26.67 -5.45
C TYR A 320 -0.46 26.24 -5.97
N ARG A 321 -1.52 26.30 -5.14
CA ARG A 321 -2.90 26.02 -5.58
C ARG A 321 -3.36 26.94 -6.72
N VAL A 322 -2.97 28.22 -6.69
CA VAL A 322 -3.27 29.17 -7.77
C VAL A 322 -2.56 28.77 -9.06
N ILE A 323 -1.29 28.36 -8.99
CA ILE A 323 -0.53 27.86 -10.14
C ILE A 323 -1.22 26.62 -10.73
N GLU A 324 -1.62 25.65 -9.89
CA GLU A 324 -2.36 24.46 -10.34
C GLU A 324 -3.69 24.84 -11.01
N TYR A 325 -4.45 25.76 -10.42
CA TYR A 325 -5.71 26.22 -10.99
C TYR A 325 -5.54 26.87 -12.37
N ILE A 326 -4.51 27.72 -12.54
CA ILE A 326 -4.18 28.34 -13.84
C ILE A 326 -3.76 27.27 -14.84
N ALA A 327 -2.91 26.32 -14.43
CA ALA A 327 -2.44 25.24 -15.29
C ALA A 327 -3.58 24.33 -15.77
N ALA A 328 -4.55 24.03 -14.91
CA ALA A 328 -5.73 23.23 -15.24
C ALA A 328 -6.74 23.96 -16.16
N ASN A 329 -6.66 25.29 -16.25
CA ASN A 329 -7.61 26.12 -17.00
C ASN A 329 -6.96 26.95 -18.11
N ARG A 330 -5.86 26.46 -18.69
CA ARG A 330 -5.18 27.10 -19.83
C ARG A 330 -6.15 27.42 -20.96
N GLY A 331 -6.08 28.65 -21.48
CA GLY A 331 -6.92 29.15 -22.56
C GLY A 331 -8.38 29.44 -22.17
N ARG A 332 -8.83 29.12 -20.95
CA ARG A 332 -10.21 29.33 -20.52
C ARG A 332 -10.41 30.73 -19.94
N THR A 333 -11.60 31.27 -20.10
CA THR A 333 -12.05 32.48 -19.41
C THR A 333 -13.03 32.07 -18.31
N LEU A 334 -12.69 32.37 -17.06
CA LEU A 334 -13.45 31.97 -15.87
C LEU A 334 -13.55 33.17 -14.91
N PRO A 335 -14.70 33.39 -14.24
CA PRO A 335 -14.78 34.39 -13.19
C PRO A 335 -13.96 33.96 -11.96
N ALA A 336 -13.62 34.90 -11.07
CA ALA A 336 -13.03 34.54 -9.80
C ALA A 336 -14.05 33.74 -8.97
N ALA A 337 -13.57 32.68 -8.31
CA ALA A 337 -14.40 31.75 -7.56
C ALA A 337 -13.86 31.58 -6.15
N LEU A 338 -14.73 31.68 -5.14
CA LEU A 338 -14.34 31.53 -3.74
C LEU A 338 -13.85 30.10 -3.47
N ILE A 339 -12.74 29.98 -2.75
CA ILE A 339 -12.23 28.70 -2.25
C ILE A 339 -12.92 28.41 -0.92
N THR A 340 -13.86 27.48 -0.93
CA THR A 340 -14.77 27.19 0.21
C THR A 340 -14.10 26.55 1.43
N THR A 341 -12.87 26.06 1.32
CA THR A 341 -12.25 25.18 2.34
C THR A 341 -11.64 25.87 3.56
N ALA A 342 -11.71 27.21 3.69
CA ALA A 342 -11.00 27.93 4.76
C ALA A 342 -11.74 29.15 5.31
N LEU A 343 -13.03 29.01 5.63
CA LEU A 343 -13.73 30.04 6.41
C LEU A 343 -13.42 29.84 7.90
N ARG A 344 -12.64 30.73 8.50
CA ARG A 344 -12.40 30.73 9.96
C ARG A 344 -13.69 31.16 10.65
N LEU A 345 -14.46 30.19 11.15
CA LEU A 345 -15.75 30.39 11.84
C LEU A 345 -15.70 31.47 12.93
N ASP A 346 -14.60 31.58 13.66
CA ASP A 346 -14.44 32.54 14.75
C ASP A 346 -14.53 34.00 14.28
N ALA A 347 -13.96 34.30 13.11
CA ALA A 347 -14.00 35.64 12.53
C ALA A 347 -15.45 36.03 12.14
N TRP A 348 -16.24 35.03 11.75
CA TRP A 348 -17.63 35.20 11.34
C TRP A 348 -18.59 35.37 12.51
N ALA A 349 -18.32 34.70 13.63
CA ALA A 349 -19.12 34.79 14.85
C ALA A 349 -19.16 36.21 15.43
N SER A 350 -18.17 37.04 15.11
CA SER A 350 -18.10 38.45 15.53
C SER A 350 -18.95 39.41 14.69
N LEU A 351 -19.51 38.96 13.57
CA LEU A 351 -20.32 39.80 12.69
C LEU A 351 -21.78 39.88 13.16
N HIS A 352 -22.35 41.08 13.08
CA HIS A 352 -23.76 41.32 13.36
C HIS A 352 -24.64 40.59 12.31
N PRO A 353 -25.76 39.95 12.70
CA PRO A 353 -26.61 39.20 11.77
C PRO A 353 -27.11 39.98 10.55
N ALA A 354 -27.24 41.32 10.68
CA ALA A 354 -27.59 42.19 9.55
C ALA A 354 -26.49 42.22 8.47
N GLN A 355 -25.22 42.22 8.86
CA GLN A 355 -24.07 42.22 7.94
C GLN A 355 -23.99 40.93 7.13
N LEU A 356 -24.50 39.82 7.68
CA LEU A 356 -24.56 38.55 6.95
C LEU A 356 -25.52 38.60 5.75
N LYS A 357 -26.51 39.50 5.74
CA LYS A 357 -27.47 39.63 4.64
C LYS A 357 -27.04 40.66 3.60
N GLU A 358 -26.04 41.49 3.89
CA GLU A 358 -25.55 42.51 2.97
C GLU A 358 -24.72 41.87 1.84
N THR A 359 -24.93 42.36 0.61
CA THR A 359 -24.05 42.02 -0.52
C THR A 359 -22.88 43.00 -0.52
N CYS A 360 -21.68 42.50 -0.25
CA CYS A 360 -20.44 43.26 -0.39
C CYS A 360 -19.75 42.88 -1.70
N HIS A 361 -18.79 43.68 -2.14
CA HIS A 361 -18.00 43.39 -3.34
C HIS A 361 -16.52 43.37 -2.96
N VAL A 362 -15.79 42.37 -3.43
CA VAL A 362 -14.37 42.22 -3.14
C VAL A 362 -13.56 42.26 -4.43
N ARG A 363 -12.45 43.02 -4.41
CA ARG A 363 -11.46 43.02 -5.49
C ARG A 363 -10.49 41.88 -5.24
N VAL A 364 -10.45 40.95 -6.18
CA VAL A 364 -9.60 39.76 -6.17
C VAL A 364 -8.44 40.00 -7.12
N ALA A 365 -7.22 39.93 -6.59
CA ALA A 365 -5.99 40.05 -7.37
C ALA A 365 -5.67 38.77 -8.15
N LYS A 366 -4.63 38.85 -9.00
CA LYS A 366 -4.17 37.74 -9.85
C LYS A 366 -3.71 36.50 -9.07
N ASP A 367 -3.32 36.69 -7.80
CA ASP A 367 -2.91 35.63 -6.87
C ASP A 367 -4.08 35.15 -5.98
N GLY A 368 -5.31 35.58 -6.27
CA GLY A 368 -6.49 35.17 -5.52
C GLY A 368 -6.65 35.83 -4.15
N ARG A 369 -5.81 36.82 -3.77
CA ARG A 369 -6.01 37.61 -2.54
C ARG A 369 -7.10 38.67 -2.74
N VAL A 370 -7.81 38.96 -1.67
CA VAL A 370 -8.70 40.13 -1.62
C VAL A 370 -7.85 41.37 -1.29
N THR A 371 -7.76 42.30 -2.25
CA THR A 371 -6.99 43.55 -2.10
C THR A 371 -7.88 44.76 -1.76
N GLY A 372 -9.20 44.65 -1.96
CA GLY A 372 -10.15 45.71 -1.64
C GLY A 372 -11.56 45.20 -1.36
N THR A 373 -12.32 45.98 -0.60
CA THR A 373 -13.67 45.66 -0.14
C THR A 373 -14.59 46.86 -0.32
N PHE A 374 -15.74 46.69 -0.96
CA PHE A 374 -16.59 47.77 -1.47
C PHE A 374 -18.08 47.49 -1.23
N ARG A 375 -18.90 48.55 -1.19
CA ARG A 375 -20.37 48.46 -1.16
C ARG A 375 -20.98 48.36 -2.56
N ASP A 376 -20.27 48.79 -3.59
CA ASP A 376 -20.74 48.84 -4.99
C ASP A 376 -19.91 47.95 -5.93
N ALA A 377 -20.51 47.59 -7.05
CA ALA A 377 -19.89 46.74 -8.07
C ALA A 377 -18.74 47.39 -8.84
N ASP A 378 -18.69 48.73 -8.91
CA ASP A 378 -17.60 49.45 -9.57
C ASP A 378 -16.34 49.52 -8.70
N GLY A 379 -16.43 49.16 -7.42
CA GLY A 379 -15.33 49.27 -6.46
C GLY A 379 -14.94 50.71 -6.14
N LYS A 380 -15.91 51.65 -6.14
CA LYS A 380 -15.67 53.09 -5.89
C LYS A 380 -15.98 53.53 -4.46
N LYS A 381 -16.84 52.81 -3.74
CA LYS A 381 -17.27 53.11 -2.36
C LYS A 381 -16.70 52.05 -1.42
N PRO A 382 -15.56 52.33 -0.77
CA PRO A 382 -14.97 51.42 0.21
C PRO A 382 -15.96 51.09 1.30
N LEU A 383 -15.84 49.87 1.82
CA LEU A 383 -16.62 49.44 2.97
C LEU A 383 -16.18 50.21 4.23
N ALA A 384 -17.10 50.92 4.87
CA ALA A 384 -16.80 51.74 6.06
C ALA A 384 -16.55 50.90 7.33
N ASP A 385 -17.08 49.67 7.36
CA ASP A 385 -16.96 48.76 8.48
C ASP A 385 -15.63 48.03 8.44
N ALA A 386 -14.71 48.41 9.33
CA ALA A 386 -13.37 47.84 9.38
C ALA A 386 -13.34 46.37 9.79
N ALA A 387 -14.25 45.93 10.65
CA ALA A 387 -14.34 44.53 11.09
C ALA A 387 -14.80 43.64 9.94
N LEU A 388 -15.87 44.04 9.26
CA LEU A 388 -16.37 43.35 8.08
C LEU A 388 -15.34 43.32 6.94
N ALA A 389 -14.66 44.45 6.71
CA ALA A 389 -13.58 44.52 5.73
C ALA A 389 -12.41 43.59 6.06
N ALA A 390 -12.05 43.45 7.34
CA ALA A 390 -11.01 42.53 7.79
C ALA A 390 -11.40 41.07 7.54
N VAL A 391 -12.65 40.67 7.85
CA VAL A 391 -13.16 39.31 7.55
C VAL A 391 -13.16 39.04 6.06
N LEU A 392 -13.64 39.99 5.24
CA LEU A 392 -13.62 39.83 3.78
C LEU A 392 -12.20 39.68 3.22
N LYS A 393 -11.20 40.32 3.83
CA LYS A 393 -9.79 40.16 3.44
C LYS A 393 -9.19 38.81 3.82
N THR A 394 -9.82 38.03 4.72
CA THR A 394 -9.40 36.65 5.00
C THR A 394 -9.92 35.67 3.94
N LEU A 395 -10.87 36.07 3.09
CA LEU A 395 -11.38 35.23 2.01
C LEU A 395 -10.29 34.95 0.96
N ARG A 396 -10.42 33.80 0.31
CA ARG A 396 -9.48 33.30 -0.70
C ARG A 396 -10.24 32.88 -1.95
N TYR A 397 -9.67 33.20 -3.11
CA TYR A 397 -10.30 32.95 -4.39
C TYR A 397 -9.33 32.21 -5.33
N ASN A 398 -9.90 31.38 -6.20
CA ASN A 398 -9.30 31.12 -7.49
C ASN A 398 -9.44 32.41 -8.32
N PRO A 399 -8.35 32.96 -8.89
CA PRO A 399 -8.42 34.22 -9.62
C PRO A 399 -9.31 34.12 -10.85
N ALA A 400 -9.82 35.25 -11.32
CA ALA A 400 -10.46 35.31 -12.61
C ALA A 400 -9.41 35.06 -13.71
N LEU A 401 -9.81 34.32 -14.75
CA LEU A 401 -8.96 34.03 -15.89
C LEU A 401 -9.56 34.66 -17.15
N VAL A 402 -8.71 35.23 -18.00
CA VAL A 402 -9.05 35.62 -19.37
C VAL A 402 -8.06 34.93 -20.30
N ALA A 403 -8.55 34.02 -21.15
CA ALA A 403 -7.72 33.18 -22.00
C ALA A 403 -6.60 32.43 -21.23
N GLY A 404 -6.89 31.98 -20.01
CA GLY A 404 -5.97 31.28 -19.12
C GLY A 404 -4.98 32.17 -18.36
N GLN A 405 -5.03 33.50 -18.55
CA GLN A 405 -4.18 34.43 -17.80
C GLN A 405 -4.95 34.99 -16.59
N PRO A 406 -4.36 35.01 -15.39
CA PRO A 406 -5.01 35.57 -14.22
C PRO A 406 -5.15 37.09 -14.35
N VAL A 407 -6.36 37.59 -14.09
CA VAL A 407 -6.70 39.02 -14.11
C VAL A 407 -7.35 39.44 -12.79
N GLU A 408 -7.24 40.72 -12.48
CA GLU A 408 -7.98 41.30 -11.37
C GLU A 408 -9.48 41.33 -11.70
N SER A 409 -10.33 41.08 -10.70
CA SER A 409 -11.78 41.14 -10.85
C SER A 409 -12.47 41.61 -9.58
N ILE A 410 -13.67 42.16 -9.70
CA ILE A 410 -14.54 42.48 -8.57
C ILE A 410 -15.68 41.45 -8.55
N VAL A 411 -15.87 40.78 -7.43
CA VAL A 411 -16.91 39.76 -7.27
C VAL A 411 -17.85 40.08 -6.10
N PRO A 412 -19.17 39.86 -6.27
CA PRO A 412 -20.13 40.01 -5.20
C PRO A 412 -19.99 38.86 -4.18
N VAL A 413 -20.18 39.18 -2.91
CA VAL A 413 -20.08 38.25 -1.78
C VAL A 413 -21.29 38.47 -0.89
N VAL A 414 -22.05 37.40 -0.67
CA VAL A 414 -23.14 37.36 0.31
C VAL A 414 -22.71 36.44 1.43
N LEU A 415 -22.42 37.01 2.60
CA LEU A 415 -21.84 36.27 3.72
C LEU A 415 -22.80 35.21 4.27
N GLY A 416 -24.10 35.50 4.36
CA GLY A 416 -25.10 34.56 4.87
C GLY A 416 -25.21 33.26 4.06
N GLY A 417 -24.81 33.28 2.78
CA GLY A 417 -24.75 32.08 1.93
C GLY A 417 -23.49 31.22 2.15
N LEU A 418 -22.50 31.76 2.87
CA LEU A 418 -21.21 31.11 3.14
C LEU A 418 -21.15 30.46 4.53
N ALA A 419 -22.00 30.88 5.47
CA ALA A 419 -22.01 30.40 6.85
C ALA A 419 -22.80 29.09 7.10
N VAL A 420 -23.44 28.52 6.06
CA VAL A 420 -24.42 27.42 6.20
C VAL A 420 -24.01 26.15 5.42
N ARG A 421 -22.71 25.84 5.37
CA ARG A 421 -22.25 24.58 4.74
C ARG A 421 -21.30 23.79 5.60
#